data_AF-A0A928NYC7-F1
#
_entry.id   AF-A0A928NYC7-F1
#
_cell.length_a   1.000
_cell.length_b   1.000
_cell.length_c   1.000
_cell.angle_alpha   90.00
_cell.angle_beta   90.00
_cell.angle_gamma   90.00
#
_symmetry.space_group_name_H-M   'P 1'
#
loop_
_entity.id
_entity.type
_entity.pdbx_description
1 polymer ?
#
loop_
_entity_poly.entity_id
_entity_poly.type
_entity_poly.pdbx_seq_one_letter_code
_entity_poly.pdbx_strand_id
1 'polypeptide(L)'
;MFDHVFDFLRNKQILCFICSYGIIISYAKPKGKRNMQIFLNVVKNEIFVQSLGFLGLIITVFSIQNKKYNRMIFFRIMASLVFGFQYLLLGGYTGMATNLVSCGTNGVYAYRINRKKTTLPFQIAFCFLFIGIGILTWGGPASLLAMVAKVMTTVCYGVKNTGVIRKVNLITYPLWLVYDIIYFSIGGIINDIILTVAAIIAIARFDIKKKGNIDTTEKS
;
A
#
# COMPACT_ATOMS: atom_id res chain seq x y z
N MET A 1 -2.72 -13.41 -25.44
CA MET A 1 -2.93 -12.09 -24.76
C MET A 1 -2.00 -11.92 -23.56
N PHE A 2 -1.68 -12.97 -22.80
CA PHE A 2 -0.61 -12.92 -21.79
C PHE A 2 0.80 -12.82 -22.41
N ASP A 3 0.97 -13.30 -23.63
CA ASP A 3 2.24 -13.44 -24.35
C ASP A 3 2.86 -12.07 -24.68
N HIS A 4 2.03 -11.10 -25.08
CA HIS A 4 2.45 -9.72 -25.33
C HIS A 4 2.97 -9.01 -24.07
N VAL A 5 2.56 -9.43 -22.87
CA VAL A 5 3.10 -8.91 -21.60
C VAL A 5 4.50 -9.48 -21.35
N PHE A 6 4.73 -10.76 -21.66
CA PHE A 6 6.05 -11.38 -21.60
C PHE A 6 7.03 -10.82 -22.64
N ASP A 7 6.56 -10.47 -23.84
CA ASP A 7 7.42 -9.86 -24.85
C ASP A 7 7.72 -8.39 -24.58
N PHE A 8 6.83 -7.67 -23.88
CA PHE A 8 7.18 -6.36 -23.31
C PHE A 8 8.35 -6.48 -22.32
N LEU A 9 8.33 -7.49 -21.43
CA LEU A 9 9.42 -7.78 -20.48
C LEU A 9 10.72 -8.24 -21.16
N ARG A 10 10.66 -8.74 -22.40
CA ARG A 10 11.83 -9.24 -23.16
C ARG A 10 12.64 -8.14 -23.86
N ASN A 11 12.14 -6.90 -23.88
CA ASN A 11 12.81 -5.81 -24.58
C ASN A 11 14.13 -5.40 -23.88
N LYS A 12 15.22 -5.27 -24.64
CA LYS A 12 16.60 -5.22 -24.10
C LYS A 12 16.91 -4.04 -23.16
N GLN A 13 16.10 -2.97 -23.17
CA GLN A 13 16.23 -1.89 -22.19
C GLN A 13 15.69 -2.25 -20.79
N ILE A 14 14.68 -3.12 -20.70
CA ILE A 14 14.10 -3.54 -19.41
C ILE A 14 15.00 -4.57 -18.70
N LEU A 15 15.78 -5.38 -19.43
CA LEU A 15 16.80 -6.23 -18.82
C LEU A 15 17.81 -5.43 -17.99
N CYS A 16 18.17 -4.20 -18.39
CA CYS A 16 19.03 -3.33 -17.57
C CYS A 16 18.35 -2.83 -16.29
N PHE A 17 17.02 -2.61 -16.31
CA PHE A 17 16.25 -2.27 -15.10
C PHE A 17 16.07 -3.47 -14.16
N ILE A 18 15.82 -4.67 -14.69
CA ILE A 18 15.75 -5.91 -13.91
C ILE A 18 17.12 -6.28 -13.31
N CYS A 19 18.21 -5.82 -13.92
CA CYS A 19 19.57 -5.99 -13.42
C CYS A 19 19.91 -5.11 -12.20
N SER A 20 19.07 -4.13 -11.82
CA SER A 20 19.46 -3.13 -10.82
C SER A 20 19.49 -3.59 -9.36
N TYR A 21 18.45 -4.23 -8.81
CA TYR A 21 18.38 -4.47 -7.34
C TYR A 21 17.61 -5.73 -6.91
N GLY A 22 18.28 -6.90 -6.89
CA GLY A 22 17.81 -8.04 -6.09
C GLY A 22 18.24 -9.42 -6.55
N ILE A 23 17.69 -9.91 -7.67
CA ILE A 23 17.63 -11.37 -7.91
C ILE A 23 18.88 -11.93 -8.62
N ILE A 24 19.48 -11.20 -9.56
CA ILE A 24 20.60 -11.73 -10.38
C ILE A 24 21.87 -11.98 -9.55
N ILE A 25 22.15 -11.16 -8.52
CA ILE A 25 23.34 -11.35 -7.68
C ILE A 25 23.20 -12.59 -6.77
N SER A 26 21.97 -13.00 -6.42
CA SER A 26 21.72 -14.18 -5.56
C SER A 26 22.13 -15.50 -6.22
N TYR A 27 22.09 -15.59 -7.55
CA TYR A 27 22.52 -16.80 -8.30
C TYR A 27 23.95 -16.74 -8.83
N ALA A 28 24.58 -15.56 -8.87
CA ALA A 28 25.94 -15.38 -9.37
C ALA A 28 26.98 -15.65 -8.26
N LYS A 29 27.36 -16.92 -8.06
CA LYS A 29 28.36 -17.35 -7.06
C LYS A 29 29.66 -16.50 -7.16
N PRO A 30 29.94 -15.58 -6.21
CA PRO A 30 30.95 -14.55 -6.43
C PRO A 30 32.37 -15.13 -6.28
N LYS A 31 33.17 -15.02 -7.36
CA LYS A 31 34.60 -15.35 -7.31
C LYS A 31 35.39 -14.17 -6.72
N GLY A 32 36.11 -14.40 -5.62
CA GLY A 32 37.04 -13.44 -4.99
C GLY A 32 36.50 -12.71 -3.74
N LYS A 33 37.39 -12.47 -2.75
CA LYS A 33 37.04 -11.87 -1.45
C LYS A 33 36.31 -10.52 -1.54
N ARG A 34 36.71 -9.63 -2.46
CA ARG A 34 36.07 -8.31 -2.65
C ARG A 34 34.63 -8.43 -3.14
N ASN A 35 34.38 -9.33 -4.09
CA ASN A 35 33.04 -9.59 -4.62
C ASN A 35 32.14 -10.26 -3.58
N MET A 36 32.70 -11.14 -2.75
CA MET A 36 31.99 -11.72 -1.59
C MET A 36 31.57 -10.64 -0.58
N GLN A 37 32.44 -9.66 -0.28
CA GLN A 37 32.10 -8.58 0.66
C GLN A 37 30.98 -7.67 0.13
N ILE A 38 31.02 -7.32 -1.16
CA ILE A 38 29.95 -6.55 -1.82
C ILE A 38 28.63 -7.33 -1.80
N PHE A 39 28.67 -8.62 -2.16
CA PHE A 39 27.50 -9.50 -2.10
C PHE A 39 26.90 -9.58 -0.68
N LEU A 40 27.73 -9.79 0.35
CA LEU A 40 27.27 -9.81 1.74
C LEU A 40 26.66 -8.47 2.18
N ASN A 41 27.18 -7.34 1.72
CA ASN A 41 26.61 -6.03 2.03
C ASN A 41 25.25 -5.82 1.33
N VAL A 42 25.12 -6.23 0.06
CA VAL A 42 23.83 -6.19 -0.67
C VAL A 42 22.80 -7.09 0.02
N VAL A 43 23.13 -8.36 0.30
CA VAL A 43 22.21 -9.30 0.97
C VAL A 43 21.79 -8.82 2.37
N LYS A 44 22.71 -8.22 3.13
CA LYS A 44 22.37 -7.61 4.44
C LYS A 44 21.40 -6.44 4.29
N ASN A 45 21.59 -5.59 3.27
CA ASN A 45 20.68 -4.49 2.99
C ASN A 45 19.29 -5.01 2.60
N GLU A 46 19.19 -6.02 1.74
CA GLU A 46 17.90 -6.64 1.37
C GLU A 46 17.15 -7.18 2.61
N ILE A 47 17.82 -7.95 3.47
CA ILE A 47 17.21 -8.49 4.70
C ILE A 47 16.74 -7.36 5.61
N PHE A 48 17.53 -6.29 5.76
CA PHE A 48 17.15 -5.11 6.53
C PHE A 48 15.91 -4.42 5.95
N VAL A 49 15.86 -4.19 4.64
CA VAL A 49 14.71 -3.57 3.95
C VAL A 49 13.45 -4.40 4.10
N GLN A 50 13.53 -5.73 3.94
CA GLN A 50 12.38 -6.61 4.15
C GLN A 50 11.91 -6.62 5.61
N SER A 51 12.83 -6.54 6.58
CA SER A 51 12.47 -6.44 8.01
C SER A 51 11.65 -5.19 8.35
N LEU A 52 11.91 -4.06 7.67
CA LEU A 52 11.08 -2.86 7.77
C LEU A 52 9.67 -3.10 7.24
N GLY A 53 9.52 -3.83 6.12
CA GLY A 53 8.21 -4.23 5.61
C GLY A 53 7.43 -5.09 6.60
N PHE A 54 8.07 -6.07 7.23
CA PHE A 54 7.45 -6.87 8.29
C PHE A 54 7.07 -6.03 9.52
N LEU A 55 7.90 -5.06 9.91
CA LEU A 55 7.58 -4.10 10.97
C LEU A 55 6.35 -3.25 10.61
N GLY A 56 6.27 -2.73 9.39
CA GLY A 56 5.12 -1.97 8.87
C GLY A 56 3.83 -2.80 8.88
N LEU A 57 3.91 -4.07 8.46
CA LEU A 57 2.83 -5.05 8.55
C LEU A 57 2.38 -5.26 10.00
N ILE A 58 3.30 -5.51 10.93
CA ILE A 58 2.97 -5.74 12.35
C ILE A 58 2.24 -4.52 12.93
N ILE A 59 2.73 -3.31 12.67
CA ILE A 59 2.09 -2.06 13.12
C ILE A 59 0.70 -1.90 12.49
N THR A 60 0.50 -2.28 11.23
CA THR A 60 -0.82 -2.25 10.57
C THR A 60 -1.78 -3.28 11.19
N VAL A 61 -1.31 -4.48 11.50
CA VAL A 61 -2.09 -5.52 12.18
C VAL A 61 -2.45 -5.11 13.61
N PHE A 62 -1.58 -4.39 14.33
CA PHE A 62 -1.94 -3.76 15.61
C PHE A 62 -2.94 -2.60 15.44
N SER A 63 -2.82 -1.81 14.38
CA SER A 63 -3.74 -0.70 14.09
C SER A 63 -5.18 -1.20 13.96
N ILE A 64 -5.44 -2.22 13.14
CA ILE A 64 -6.80 -2.72 12.88
C ILE A 64 -7.47 -3.36 14.12
N GLN A 65 -6.68 -3.83 15.09
CA GLN A 65 -7.19 -4.39 16.34
C GLN A 65 -7.63 -3.31 17.36
N ASN A 66 -7.24 -2.04 17.17
CA ASN A 66 -7.56 -0.96 18.10
C ASN A 66 -9.01 -0.46 17.96
N LYS A 67 -9.86 -0.76 18.94
CA LYS A 67 -11.24 -0.22 19.04
C LYS A 67 -11.30 1.32 19.13
N LYS A 68 -10.25 1.98 19.60
CA LYS A 68 -10.19 3.46 19.73
C LYS A 68 -9.65 4.08 18.43
N TYR A 69 -10.51 4.79 17.70
CA TYR A 69 -10.20 5.48 16.44
C TYR A 69 -8.88 6.27 16.46
N ASN A 70 -8.61 7.05 17.51
CA ASN A 70 -7.37 7.83 17.62
C ASN A 70 -6.10 6.95 17.75
N ARG A 71 -6.18 5.80 18.43
CA ARG A 71 -5.06 4.85 18.50
C ARG A 71 -4.88 4.12 17.17
N MET A 72 -5.98 3.68 16.55
CA MET A 72 -5.95 3.09 15.21
C MET A 72 -5.21 4.01 14.23
N ILE A 73 -5.59 5.29 14.14
CA ILE A 73 -4.91 6.23 13.23
C ILE A 73 -3.45 6.50 13.63
N PHE A 74 -3.13 6.63 14.92
CA PHE A 74 -1.73 6.76 15.35
C PHE A 74 -0.86 5.63 14.79
N PHE A 75 -1.29 4.37 14.94
CA PHE A 75 -0.59 3.23 14.35
C PHE A 75 -0.59 3.23 12.81
N ARG A 76 -1.65 3.72 12.13
CA ARG A 76 -1.62 3.90 10.66
C ARG A 76 -0.56 4.90 10.21
N ILE A 77 -0.35 5.98 10.96
CA ILE A 77 0.70 6.97 10.66
C ILE A 77 2.07 6.32 10.85
N MET A 78 2.31 5.60 11.95
CA MET A 78 3.56 4.89 12.19
C MET A 78 3.85 3.85 11.09
N ALA A 79 2.86 3.03 10.70
CA ALA A 79 3.00 2.09 9.59
C ALA A 79 3.30 2.80 8.26
N SER A 80 2.62 3.91 7.97
CA SER A 80 2.85 4.71 6.75
C SER A 80 4.28 5.28 6.71
N LEU A 81 4.85 5.70 7.85
CA LEU A 81 6.25 6.13 7.92
C LEU A 81 7.22 4.98 7.66
N VAL A 82 6.99 3.81 8.27
CA VAL A 82 7.86 2.62 8.09
C VAL A 82 7.81 2.12 6.65
N PHE A 83 6.63 1.96 6.06
CA PHE A 83 6.49 1.61 4.64
C PHE A 83 7.07 2.70 3.73
N GLY A 84 6.85 3.98 4.03
CA GLY A 84 7.45 5.08 3.28
C GLY A 84 8.97 5.00 3.23
N PHE A 85 9.61 4.72 4.36
CA PHE A 85 11.05 4.52 4.45
C PHE A 85 11.51 3.22 3.74
N GLN A 86 10.74 2.14 3.82
CA GLN A 86 11.02 0.91 3.07
C GLN A 86 11.02 1.17 1.55
N TYR A 87 9.99 1.84 1.00
CA TYR A 87 9.95 2.13 -0.44
C TYR A 87 11.05 3.09 -0.89
N LEU A 88 11.53 4.00 -0.03
CA LEU A 88 12.72 4.80 -0.33
C LEU A 88 13.95 3.92 -0.57
N LEU A 89 14.14 2.90 0.27
CA LEU A 89 15.26 1.95 0.14
C LEU A 89 15.08 0.98 -1.05
N LEU A 90 13.84 0.66 -1.42
CA LEU A 90 13.51 -0.13 -2.63
C LEU A 90 13.53 0.71 -3.93
N GLY A 91 13.84 2.01 -3.88
CA GLY A 91 13.78 2.91 -5.05
C GLY A 91 12.37 3.25 -5.55
N GLY A 92 11.32 2.84 -4.83
CA GLY A 92 9.92 3.08 -5.14
C GLY A 92 9.43 4.47 -4.72
N TYR A 93 9.98 5.54 -5.31
CA TYR A 93 9.72 6.93 -4.90
C TYR A 93 8.24 7.32 -4.84
N THR A 94 7.38 6.80 -5.74
CA THR A 94 5.92 7.02 -5.66
C THR A 94 5.31 6.38 -4.41
N GLY A 95 5.71 5.15 -4.10
CA GLY A 95 5.30 4.42 -2.89
C GLY A 95 5.76 5.12 -1.61
N MET A 96 6.99 5.62 -1.60
CA MET A 96 7.50 6.47 -0.51
C MET A 96 6.62 7.72 -0.35
N ALA A 97 6.50 8.54 -1.39
CA ALA A 97 5.89 9.86 -1.29
C ALA A 97 4.39 9.77 -0.97
N THR A 98 3.66 8.83 -1.57
CA THR A 98 2.24 8.62 -1.24
C THR A 98 2.04 8.14 0.20
N ASN A 99 2.97 7.38 0.78
CA ASN A 99 2.89 7.00 2.19
C ASN A 99 3.27 8.14 3.15
N LEU A 100 4.23 8.98 2.80
CA LEU A 100 4.53 10.22 3.54
C LEU A 100 3.32 11.19 3.54
N VAL A 101 2.67 11.42 2.38
CA VAL A 101 1.44 12.22 2.30
C VAL A 101 0.33 11.61 3.14
N SER A 102 0.19 10.27 3.12
CA SER A 102 -0.81 9.55 3.92
C SER A 102 -0.68 9.83 5.42
N CYS A 103 0.52 10.14 5.93
CA CYS A 103 0.71 10.55 7.33
C CYS A 103 -0.04 11.85 7.63
N GLY A 104 0.12 12.87 6.77
CA GLY A 104 -0.60 14.13 6.86
C GLY A 104 -2.11 13.97 6.67
N THR A 105 -2.54 13.17 5.68
CA THR A 105 -3.95 12.86 5.42
C THR A 105 -4.63 12.22 6.66
N ASN A 106 -4.01 11.19 7.21
CA ASN A 106 -4.48 10.48 8.41
C ASN A 106 -4.57 11.44 9.61
N GLY A 107 -3.57 12.29 9.83
CA GLY A 107 -3.56 13.28 10.93
C GLY A 107 -4.69 14.32 10.81
N VAL A 108 -4.89 14.88 9.61
CA VAL A 108 -5.98 15.82 9.33
C VAL A 108 -7.35 15.16 9.53
N TYR A 109 -7.54 13.92 9.07
CA TYR A 109 -8.80 13.20 9.25
C TYR A 109 -9.06 12.85 10.72
N ALA A 110 -8.04 12.48 11.50
CA ALA A 110 -8.18 12.32 12.95
C ALA A 110 -8.66 13.62 13.61
N TYR A 111 -8.01 14.74 13.33
CA TYR A 111 -8.38 16.04 13.89
C TYR A 111 -9.82 16.45 13.52
N ARG A 112 -10.19 16.36 12.23
CA ARG A 112 -11.51 16.81 11.77
C ARG A 112 -12.65 15.92 12.24
N ILE A 113 -12.45 14.59 12.29
CA ILE A 113 -13.47 13.65 12.75
C ILE A 113 -13.69 13.78 14.28
N ASN A 114 -12.63 13.96 15.07
CA ASN A 114 -12.77 14.28 16.51
C ASN A 114 -13.55 15.58 16.74
N ARG A 115 -13.39 16.58 15.88
CA ARG A 115 -14.14 17.85 15.91
C ARG A 115 -15.52 17.79 15.22
N LYS A 116 -15.97 16.61 14.74
CA LYS A 116 -17.20 16.41 13.96
C LYS A 116 -17.33 17.32 12.72
N LYS A 117 -16.23 17.83 12.15
CA LYS A 117 -16.21 18.77 11.01
C LYS A 117 -16.17 18.04 9.66
N THR A 118 -16.76 18.66 8.63
CA THR A 118 -17.19 18.09 7.33
C THR A 118 -16.25 17.16 6.54
N THR A 119 -14.95 17.13 6.81
CA THR A 119 -13.87 16.46 6.05
C THR A 119 -13.65 16.88 4.57
N LEU A 120 -14.70 17.05 3.77
CA LEU A 120 -14.70 17.15 2.29
C LEU A 120 -13.66 18.08 1.62
N PRO A 121 -13.46 19.37 1.99
CA PRO A 121 -12.46 20.22 1.34
C PRO A 121 -11.03 19.64 1.34
N PHE A 122 -10.68 18.89 2.39
CA PHE A 122 -9.36 18.27 2.51
C PHE A 122 -9.26 16.99 1.67
N GLN A 123 -10.35 16.28 1.38
CA GLN A 123 -10.32 15.16 0.43
C GLN A 123 -9.98 15.64 -0.97
N ILE A 124 -10.62 16.71 -1.40
CA ILE A 124 -10.36 17.33 -2.71
C ILE A 124 -8.89 17.77 -2.79
N ALA A 125 -8.41 18.52 -1.78
CA ALA A 125 -7.01 18.94 -1.70
C ALA A 125 -6.03 17.76 -1.68
N PHE A 126 -6.30 16.70 -0.90
CA PHE A 126 -5.43 15.52 -0.86
C PHE A 126 -5.47 14.71 -2.16
N CYS A 127 -6.60 14.65 -2.88
CA CYS A 127 -6.67 14.00 -4.19
C CYS A 127 -5.76 14.71 -5.20
N PHE A 128 -5.84 16.04 -5.30
CA PHE A 128 -4.93 16.82 -6.14
C PHE A 128 -3.46 16.68 -5.70
N LEU A 129 -3.19 16.63 -4.39
CA LEU A 129 -1.84 16.41 -3.87
C LEU A 129 -1.30 15.03 -4.22
N PHE A 130 -2.12 13.96 -4.13
CA PHE A 130 -1.72 12.61 -4.55
C PHE A 130 -1.47 12.52 -6.06
N ILE A 131 -2.26 13.21 -6.89
CA ILE A 131 -2.04 13.29 -8.33
C ILE A 131 -0.73 14.04 -8.63
N GLY A 132 -0.54 15.22 -8.07
CA GLY A 132 0.66 16.04 -8.26
C GLY A 132 1.93 15.33 -7.80
N ILE A 133 1.93 14.72 -6.63
CA ILE A 133 3.08 13.94 -6.13
C ILE A 133 3.31 12.68 -6.96
N GLY A 134 2.26 12.02 -7.45
CA GLY A 134 2.39 10.89 -8.36
C GLY A 134 3.06 11.25 -9.69
N ILE A 135 2.77 12.44 -10.23
CA ILE A 135 3.43 12.99 -11.42
C ILE A 135 4.89 13.37 -11.10
N LEU A 136 5.15 14.05 -9.99
CA LEU A 136 6.50 14.48 -9.58
C LEU A 136 7.44 13.32 -9.23
N THR A 137 6.90 12.20 -8.71
CA THR A 137 7.67 11.02 -8.30
C THR A 137 7.47 9.84 -9.24
N TRP A 138 7.17 10.13 -10.51
CA TRP A 138 6.87 9.13 -11.53
C TRP A 138 8.07 8.22 -11.82
N GLY A 139 7.92 6.94 -11.47
CA GLY A 139 8.93 5.89 -11.72
C GLY A 139 8.58 4.96 -12.88
N GLY A 140 7.41 5.12 -13.50
CA GLY A 140 6.91 4.27 -14.58
C GLY A 140 5.46 3.84 -14.39
N PRO A 141 4.95 2.87 -15.18
CA PRO A 141 3.53 2.48 -15.14
C PRO A 141 3.03 2.01 -13.77
N ALA A 142 3.90 1.44 -12.93
CA ALA A 142 3.57 1.05 -11.57
C ALA A 142 3.09 2.23 -10.71
N SER A 143 3.61 3.45 -10.94
CA SER A 143 3.20 4.66 -10.22
C SER A 143 1.69 4.92 -10.34
N LEU A 144 1.05 4.57 -11.46
CA LEU A 144 -0.40 4.70 -11.65
C LEU A 144 -1.19 3.85 -10.65
N LEU A 145 -0.73 2.64 -10.33
CA LEU A 145 -1.42 1.74 -9.39
C LEU A 145 -1.51 2.39 -8.01
N ALA A 146 -0.38 2.89 -7.50
CA ALA A 146 -0.30 3.59 -6.23
C ALA A 146 -1.14 4.89 -6.22
N MET A 147 -1.09 5.68 -7.31
CA MET A 147 -1.87 6.91 -7.47
C MET A 147 -3.38 6.65 -7.44
N VAL A 148 -3.88 5.78 -8.33
CA VAL A 148 -5.31 5.45 -8.45
C VAL A 148 -5.83 4.89 -7.13
N ALA A 149 -5.09 3.95 -6.53
CA ALA A 149 -5.47 3.37 -5.25
C ALA A 149 -5.56 4.41 -4.12
N LYS A 150 -4.60 5.35 -4.02
CA LYS A 150 -4.62 6.41 -2.99
C LYS A 150 -5.72 7.44 -3.23
N VAL A 151 -5.98 7.84 -4.49
CA VAL A 151 -7.09 8.75 -4.84
C VAL A 151 -8.45 8.12 -4.50
N MET A 152 -8.71 6.89 -4.95
CA MET A 152 -9.96 6.17 -4.64
C MET A 152 -10.17 6.03 -3.12
N THR A 153 -9.13 5.65 -2.39
CA THR A 153 -9.18 5.50 -0.93
C THR A 153 -9.43 6.84 -0.22
N THR A 154 -8.85 7.93 -0.72
CA THR A 154 -8.99 9.30 -0.17
C THR A 154 -10.41 9.82 -0.32
N VAL A 155 -11.03 9.67 -1.50
CA VAL A 155 -12.44 10.00 -1.71
C VAL A 155 -13.34 9.19 -0.78
N CYS A 156 -13.08 7.89 -0.64
CA CYS A 156 -13.98 7.00 0.10
C CYS A 156 -13.92 7.17 1.62
N TYR A 157 -12.77 7.51 2.21
CA TYR A 157 -12.70 7.87 3.64
C TYR A 157 -13.47 9.15 4.00
N GLY A 158 -13.97 9.91 3.02
CA GLY A 158 -14.93 10.99 3.24
C GLY A 158 -16.38 10.55 3.40
N VAL A 159 -16.73 9.36 2.93
CA VAL A 159 -18.09 8.86 2.93
C VAL A 159 -18.35 8.17 4.27
N LYS A 160 -19.35 8.63 5.04
CA LYS A 160 -19.72 8.00 6.34
C LYS A 160 -20.23 6.56 6.19
N ASN A 161 -20.52 6.10 4.98
CA ASN A 161 -21.03 4.76 4.69
C ASN A 161 -19.89 3.73 4.67
N THR A 162 -19.82 2.93 5.74
CA THR A 162 -18.80 1.89 5.93
C THR A 162 -18.85 0.78 4.88
N GLY A 163 -20.01 0.49 4.28
CA GLY A 163 -20.13 -0.49 3.18
C GLY A 163 -19.48 0.00 1.89
N VAL A 164 -19.54 1.31 1.59
CA VAL A 164 -18.85 1.92 0.43
C VAL A 164 -17.34 1.87 0.63
N ILE A 165 -16.86 2.22 1.84
CA ILE A 165 -15.43 2.14 2.19
C ILE A 165 -14.89 0.72 1.98
N ARG A 166 -15.61 -0.32 2.46
CA ARG A 166 -15.17 -1.72 2.30
C ARG A 166 -15.08 -2.14 0.83
N LYS A 167 -16.08 -1.80 0.01
CA LYS A 167 -16.10 -2.14 -1.42
C LYS A 167 -14.97 -1.48 -2.19
N VAL A 168 -14.63 -0.23 -1.89
CA VAL A 168 -13.50 0.44 -2.54
C VAL A 168 -12.17 -0.09 -2.05
N ASN A 169 -12.02 -0.37 -0.75
CA ASN A 169 -10.83 -1.02 -0.22
C ASN A 169 -10.57 -2.39 -0.88
N LEU A 170 -11.61 -3.14 -1.23
CA LEU A 170 -11.50 -4.40 -1.97
C LEU A 170 -10.89 -4.23 -3.39
N ILE A 171 -10.96 -3.03 -3.97
CA ILE A 171 -10.32 -2.69 -5.25
C ILE A 171 -8.93 -2.09 -5.02
N THR A 172 -8.74 -1.28 -3.97
CA THR A 172 -7.48 -0.56 -3.75
C THR A 172 -6.39 -1.41 -3.11
N TYR A 173 -6.71 -2.45 -2.33
CA TYR A 173 -5.70 -3.38 -1.81
C TYR A 173 -5.07 -4.25 -2.91
N PRO A 174 -5.81 -4.83 -3.89
CA PRO A 174 -5.18 -5.50 -5.03
C PRO A 174 -4.27 -4.60 -5.88
N LEU A 175 -4.60 -3.31 -6.02
CA LEU A 175 -3.73 -2.35 -6.73
C LEU A 175 -2.39 -2.12 -6.01
N TRP A 176 -2.41 -2.02 -4.68
CA TRP A 176 -1.18 -1.96 -3.89
C TRP A 176 -0.43 -3.30 -3.86
N LEU A 177 -1.13 -4.44 -3.80
CA LEU A 177 -0.53 -5.77 -3.90
C LEU A 177 0.29 -5.93 -5.20
N VAL A 178 -0.21 -5.47 -6.35
CA VAL A 178 0.55 -5.50 -7.61
C VAL A 178 1.74 -4.55 -7.56
N TYR A 179 1.60 -3.35 -6.98
CA TYR A 179 2.72 -2.44 -6.76
C TYR A 179 3.82 -3.07 -5.88
N ASP A 180 3.43 -3.78 -4.83
CA ASP A 180 4.36 -4.40 -3.87
C ASP A 180 5.05 -5.63 -4.45
N ILE A 181 4.40 -6.37 -5.36
CA ILE A 181 5.04 -7.41 -6.16
C ILE A 181 6.12 -6.80 -7.09
N ILE A 182 5.82 -5.68 -7.75
CA ILE A 182 6.78 -5.01 -8.66
C ILE A 182 8.03 -4.52 -7.91
N TYR A 183 7.87 -3.98 -6.71
CA TYR A 183 8.97 -3.53 -5.86
C TYR A 183 9.48 -4.59 -4.87
N PHE A 184 9.06 -5.86 -4.99
CA PHE A 184 9.43 -6.97 -4.12
C PHE A 184 9.31 -6.69 -2.61
N SER A 185 8.31 -5.92 -2.19
CA SER A 185 8.04 -5.64 -0.77
C SER A 185 7.30 -6.82 -0.13
N ILE A 186 8.02 -7.81 0.40
CA ILE A 186 7.41 -9.04 0.96
C ILE A 186 6.46 -8.71 2.11
N GLY A 187 6.86 -7.79 2.99
CA GLY A 187 6.00 -7.31 4.07
C GLY A 187 4.75 -6.56 3.58
N GLY A 188 4.85 -5.82 2.48
CA GLY A 188 3.71 -5.15 1.84
C GLY A 188 2.74 -6.14 1.18
N ILE A 189 3.27 -7.10 0.41
CA ILE A 189 2.52 -8.20 -0.21
C ILE A 189 1.65 -8.93 0.84
N ILE A 190 2.25 -9.34 1.95
CA ILE A 190 1.52 -10.06 3.01
C ILE A 190 0.52 -9.12 3.71
N ASN A 191 0.86 -7.86 3.92
CA ASN A 191 -0.03 -6.85 4.50
C ASN A 191 -1.31 -6.69 3.67
N ASP A 192 -1.19 -6.56 2.36
CA ASP A 192 -2.33 -6.33 1.47
C ASP A 192 -3.16 -7.57 1.22
N ILE A 193 -2.55 -8.77 1.25
CA ILE A 193 -3.30 -10.03 1.30
C ILE A 193 -4.16 -10.07 2.58
N ILE A 194 -3.58 -9.77 3.75
CA ILE A 194 -4.32 -9.73 5.02
C ILE A 194 -5.45 -8.68 4.98
N LEU A 195 -5.19 -7.47 4.48
CA LEU A 195 -6.18 -6.40 4.37
C LEU A 195 -7.31 -6.75 3.37
N THR A 196 -6.99 -7.41 2.25
CA THR A 196 -7.97 -7.90 1.27
C THR A 196 -8.88 -8.95 1.89
N VAL A 197 -8.32 -9.97 2.56
CA VAL A 197 -9.09 -11.01 3.24
C VAL A 197 -9.97 -10.40 4.36
N ALA A 198 -9.42 -9.47 5.14
CA ALA A 198 -10.17 -8.75 6.17
C ALA A 198 -11.34 -7.93 5.59
N ALA A 199 -11.18 -7.30 4.42
CA ALA A 199 -12.24 -6.60 3.72
C ALA A 199 -13.35 -7.54 3.24
N ILE A 200 -13.00 -8.70 2.65
CA ILE A 200 -13.97 -9.72 2.23
C ILE A 200 -14.80 -10.21 3.43
N ILE A 201 -14.13 -10.59 4.53
CA ILE A 201 -14.80 -11.05 5.75
C ILE A 201 -15.71 -9.96 6.33
N ALA A 202 -15.28 -8.68 6.30
CA ALA A 202 -16.09 -7.57 6.79
C ALA A 202 -17.35 -7.35 5.94
N ILE A 203 -17.26 -7.46 4.60
CA ILE A 203 -18.43 -7.37 3.70
C ILE A 203 -19.40 -8.53 3.97
N ALA A 204 -18.88 -9.77 3.99
CA ALA A 204 -19.69 -10.96 4.23
C ALA A 204 -20.42 -10.91 5.58
N ARG A 205 -19.73 -10.50 6.65
CA ARG A 205 -20.30 -10.46 8.01
C ARG A 205 -21.29 -9.31 8.23
N PHE A 206 -21.02 -8.12 7.70
CA PHE A 206 -21.76 -6.91 8.08
C PHE A 206 -22.69 -6.38 6.99
N ASP A 207 -22.38 -6.57 5.71
CA ASP A 207 -23.19 -6.00 4.62
C ASP A 207 -24.23 -7.01 4.12
N ILE A 208 -23.88 -8.30 4.03
CA ILE A 208 -24.85 -9.36 3.67
C ILE A 208 -25.85 -9.60 4.82
N LYS A 209 -25.36 -9.78 6.06
CA LYS A 209 -26.23 -10.04 7.22
C LYS A 209 -27.17 -8.87 7.53
N LYS A 210 -26.75 -7.61 7.26
CA LYS A 210 -27.63 -6.45 7.43
C LYS A 210 -28.75 -6.43 6.39
N LYS A 211 -28.50 -6.87 5.16
CA LYS A 211 -29.53 -6.91 4.11
C LYS A 211 -30.62 -7.94 4.44
N GLY A 212 -30.23 -9.16 4.83
CA GLY A 212 -31.18 -10.21 5.21
C GLY A 212 -32.06 -9.88 6.44
N ASN A 213 -31.58 -9.03 7.36
CA ASN A 213 -32.36 -8.54 8.49
C ASN A 213 -33.37 -7.44 8.12
N ILE A 214 -33.15 -6.70 7.02
CA ILE A 214 -34.09 -5.67 6.54
C ILE A 214 -35.21 -6.35 5.73
N ASP A 215 -34.83 -7.27 4.84
CA ASP A 215 -35.77 -8.05 4.00
C ASP A 215 -36.72 -8.95 4.82
N THR A 216 -36.42 -9.21 6.10
CA THR A 216 -37.31 -9.93 7.03
C THR A 216 -38.25 -9.00 7.80
N THR A 217 -37.80 -7.80 8.19
CA THR A 217 -38.67 -6.80 8.86
C THR A 217 -39.67 -6.10 7.93
N GLU A 218 -39.45 -6.14 6.62
CA GLU A 218 -40.39 -5.60 5.61
C GLU A 218 -41.44 -6.64 5.16
N LYS A 219 -41.39 -7.86 5.73
CA LYS A 219 -42.31 -8.98 5.46
C LYS A 219 -43.07 -9.46 6.71
N SER A 220 -43.01 -8.71 7.81
CA SER A 220 -43.67 -8.99 9.09
C SER A 220 -44.61 -7.86 9.47
#